data_AF-Q5GRB7-F1
#
_entry.id   AF-Q5GRB7-F1
#
_cell.length_a   1.000
_cell.length_b   1.000
_cell.length_c   1.000
_cell.angle_alpha   90.00
_cell.angle_beta   90.00
_cell.angle_gamma   90.00
#
_symmetry.space_group_name_H-M   'P 1'
#
loop_
_entity.id
_entity.type
_entity.pdbx_description
1 polymer ?
#
loop_
_entity_poly.entity_id
_entity_poly.type
_entity_poly.pdbx_seq_one_letter_code
_entity_poly.pdbx_strand_id
1 'polypeptide(L)' 'MSVKELADEVDMSTSRTHRYLASLVRAGLIERDAASGRYDLGELTLQLGVAALNRLNPVAEASKTGQYRRC' A
#
# COMPACT_ATOMS: atom_id res chain seq x y z
N MET A 1 -10.09 -0.73 5.49
CA MET A 1 -9.93 -1.42 6.81
C MET A 1 -10.25 -0.47 7.96
N SER A 2 -10.71 -0.98 9.10
CA SER A 2 -10.87 -0.21 10.34
C SER A 2 -9.52 -0.04 11.07
N VAL A 3 -9.41 0.96 11.95
CA VAL A 3 -8.20 1.16 12.77
C VAL A 3 -7.93 -0.04 13.67
N LYS A 4 -8.99 -0.72 14.15
CA LYS A 4 -8.85 -1.90 14.99
C LYS A 4 -8.21 -3.06 14.22
N GLU A 5 -8.73 -3.39 13.04
CA GLU A 5 -8.15 -4.41 12.17
C GLU A 5 -6.68 -4.12 11.87
N LEU A 6 -6.37 -2.87 11.50
CA LEU A 6 -4.99 -2.45 11.22
C LEU A 6 -4.08 -2.53 12.45
N ALA A 7 -4.59 -2.19 13.63
CA ALA A 7 -3.85 -2.26 14.88
C ALA A 7 -3.50 -3.71 15.25
N ASP A 8 -4.46 -4.62 15.05
CA ASP A 8 -4.28 -6.06 15.28
C ASP A 8 -3.28 -6.65 14.28
N GLU A 9 -3.32 -6.25 12.99
CA GLU A 9 -2.40 -6.71 11.95
C GLU A 9 -0.95 -6.27 12.17
N VAL A 10 -0.73 -5.06 12.70
CA VAL A 10 0.62 -4.49 12.89
C VAL A 10 1.14 -4.63 14.32
N ASP A 11 0.42 -5.36 15.18
CA ASP A 11 0.75 -5.55 16.60
C ASP A 11 1.02 -4.22 17.34
N MET A 12 0.11 -3.26 17.17
CA MET A 12 0.18 -1.94 17.81
C MET A 12 -1.11 -1.60 18.54
N SER A 13 -1.02 -0.77 19.58
CA SER A 13 -2.23 -0.24 20.22
C SER A 13 -3.01 0.66 19.26
N THR A 14 -4.35 0.63 19.33
CA THR A 14 -5.24 1.44 18.49
C THR A 14 -4.90 2.93 18.52
N SER A 15 -4.49 3.47 19.68
CA SER A 15 -4.07 4.87 19.82
C SER A 15 -2.80 5.19 19.02
N ARG A 16 -1.82 4.27 19.05
CA ARG A 16 -0.57 4.42 18.28
C ARG A 16 -0.87 4.31 16.79
N THR A 17 -1.64 3.31 16.38
CA THR A 17 -2.05 3.10 14.99
C THR A 17 -2.77 4.30 14.42
N HIS A 18 -3.75 4.86 15.15
CA HIS A 18 -4.46 6.07 14.71
C HIS A 18 -3.51 7.25 14.46
N ARG A 19 -2.48 7.44 15.31
CA ARG A 19 -1.48 8.50 15.12
C ARG A 19 -0.65 8.31 13.86
N TYR A 20 -0.20 7.08 13.58
CA TYR A 20 0.53 6.78 12.35
C TYR A 20 -0.35 6.95 11.12
N LEU A 21 -1.58 6.42 11.14
CA LEU A 21 -2.54 6.58 10.04
C LEU A 21 -2.82 8.06 9.77
N ALA A 22 -3.02 8.89 10.78
CA ALA A 22 -3.19 10.33 10.58
C ALA A 22 -1.96 10.98 9.91
N SER A 23 -0.75 10.51 10.19
CA SER A 23 0.46 10.97 9.50
C SER A 23 0.52 10.53 8.05
N LEU A 24 0.14 9.29 7.77
CA LEU A 24 0.09 8.75 6.41
C LEU A 24 -1.00 9.44 5.57
N VAL A 25 -2.14 9.80 6.18
CA VAL A 25 -3.18 10.62 5.54
C VAL A 25 -2.63 11.99 5.16
N ARG A 26 -1.96 12.67 6.09
CA ARG A 26 -1.32 13.96 5.78
C ARG A 26 -0.26 13.88 4.68
N ALA A 27 0.41 12.73 4.56
CA ALA A 27 1.36 12.47 3.48
C ALA A 27 0.70 12.07 2.15
N GLY A 28 -0.62 11.84 2.11
CA GLY A 28 -1.35 11.40 0.91
C GLY A 28 -1.17 9.92 0.55
N LEU A 29 -0.50 9.14 1.40
CA LEU A 29 -0.26 7.70 1.17
C LEU A 29 -1.51 6.86 1.41
N ILE A 30 -2.34 7.28 2.37
CA ILE A 30 -3.60 6.62 2.69
C ILE A 30 -4.70 7.67 2.77
N GLU A 31 -5.95 7.25 2.64
CA GLU A 31 -7.12 8.08 2.78
C GLU A 31 -8.07 7.50 3.81
N ARG A 32 -8.87 8.36 4.45
CA ARG A 32 -9.92 7.96 5.38
C ARG A 32 -11.26 8.35 4.80
N ASP A 33 -12.10 7.37 4.54
CA ASP A 33 -13.46 7.60 4.10
C ASP A 33 -14.26 8.35 5.18
N ALA A 34 -14.89 9.46 4.79
CA ALA A 34 -15.61 10.33 5.73
C ALA A 34 -16.89 9.67 6.25
N ALA A 35 -17.53 8.81 5.45
CA ALA A 35 -18.81 8.19 5.78
C ALA A 35 -18.65 6.95 6.68
N SER A 36 -17.71 6.05 6.35
CA SER A 36 -17.49 4.79 7.06
C SER A 36 -16.34 4.83 8.06
N GLY A 37 -15.46 5.84 7.98
CA GLY A 37 -14.26 5.94 8.81
C GLY A 37 -13.19 4.88 8.51
N ARG A 38 -13.34 4.11 7.43
CA ARG A 38 -12.37 3.10 6.98
C ARG A 38 -11.21 3.77 6.27
N TYR A 39 -10.06 3.12 6.35
CA TYR A 39 -8.83 3.53 5.69
C TYR A 39 -8.60 2.71 4.43
N ASP A 40 -8.12 3.38 3.39
CA ASP A 40 -7.69 2.79 2.12
C ASP A 40 -6.41 3.48 1.62
N LEU A 41 -5.85 2.98 0.52
CA LEU A 41 -4.71 3.60 -0.14
C LEU A 41 -5.12 4.93 -0.78
N GLY A 42 -4.26 5.93 -0.63
CA GLY A 42 -4.43 7.24 -1.25
C GLY A 42 -3.73 7.34 -2.59
N GLU A 43 -4.04 8.41 -3.32
CA GLU A 43 -3.51 8.69 -4.66
C GLU A 43 -1.97 8.58 -4.77
N LEU A 44 -1.23 9.05 -3.76
CA LEU A 44 0.25 9.00 -3.79
C LEU A 44 0.77 7.55 -3.84
N THR A 45 0.08 6.61 -3.19
CA THR A 45 0.50 5.20 -3.19
C THR A 45 0.40 4.59 -4.59
N LEU A 46 -0.62 4.95 -5.37
CA LEU A 46 -0.75 4.50 -6.76
C LEU A 46 0.41 5.04 -7.61
N GLN A 47 0.72 6.33 -7.48
CA GLN A 47 1.82 6.96 -8.22
C GLN A 47 3.17 6.34 -7.87
N LEU A 48 3.43 6.09 -6.59
CA LEU A 48 4.63 5.40 -6.12
C LEU A 48 4.72 3.96 -6.65
N GLY A 49 3.60 3.24 -6.66
CA GLY A 49 3.52 1.88 -7.21
C GLY A 49 3.88 1.85 -8.70
N VAL A 50 3.29 2.74 -9.50
CA VAL A 50 3.61 2.86 -10.94
C VAL A 50 5.08 3.22 -11.16
N ALA A 51 5.61 4.17 -10.40
CA ALA A 51 7.02 4.55 -10.48
C ALA A 51 7.96 3.38 -10.12
N ALA A 52 7.61 2.59 -9.09
CA ALA A 52 8.37 1.42 -8.69
C ALA A 52 8.34 0.31 -9.75
N LEU A 53 7.17 0.04 -10.36
CA LEU A 53 7.02 -0.93 -11.44
C LEU A 53 7.87 -0.53 -12.66
N ASN A 54 7.84 0.75 -13.05
CA ASN A 54 8.67 1.25 -14.15
C ASN A 54 10.17 1.05 -13.88
N ARG A 55 10.62 1.21 -12.63
CA ARG A 55 12.01 0.98 -12.24
C ARG A 55 12.39 -0.50 -12.23
N LEU A 56 11.50 -1.37 -11.79
CA LEU A 56 11.76 -2.81 -11.67
C LEU A 56 11.67 -3.55 -13.02
N ASN A 57 11.07 -2.92 -14.04
CA ASN A 57 10.79 -3.51 -15.36
C ASN A 57 10.29 -4.97 -15.25
N PRO A 58 9.19 -5.23 -14.51
CA PRO A 58 8.70 -6.57 -14.27
C PRO A 58 8.31 -7.31 -15.55
N VAL A 59 8.02 -6.59 -16.64
CA VAL A 59 7.78 -7.18 -17.97
C VAL A 59 9.06 -7.79 -18.56
N ALA A 60 10.20 -7.08 -18.46
CA ALA A 60 11.49 -7.63 -18.86
C ALA A 60 11.89 -8.81 -17.97
N GLU A 61 11.55 -8.78 -16.68
CA GLU A 61 11.88 -9.88 -15.78
C GLU A 61 10.99 -11.12 -16.00
N ALA A 62 9.68 -10.92 -16.18
CA ALA A 62 8.73 -12.01 -16.46
C ALA A 62 8.97 -12.68 -17.83
N SER A 63 9.44 -11.91 -18.82
CA SER A 63 9.78 -12.48 -20.14
C SER A 63 11.01 -13.40 -20.10
N LYS A 64 11.97 -13.16 -19.19
CA LYS A 64 13.10 -14.08 -18.95
C LYS A 64 12.64 -15.39 -18.31
N THR A 65 11.70 -15.34 -17.37
CA THR A 65 11.15 -16.55 -16.73
C THR A 65 10.37 -17.42 -17.73
N GLY A 66 9.67 -16.81 -18.69
CA GLY A 66 8.99 -17.52 -19.78
C GLY A 66 9.93 -18.22 -20.77
N GLN A 67 11.18 -17.76 -20.91
CA GLN A 67 12.19 -18.39 -21.78
C GLN A 67 12.77 -19.68 -21.17
N TYR A 68 12.82 -19.83 -19.85
CA TYR A 68 13.35 -21.03 -19.18
C TYR A 68 12.42 -22.26 -19.22
N ARG A 69 11.14 -22.09 -19.58
CA ARG A 69 10.17 -23.20 -19.72
C ARG A 69 10.07 -23.78 -21.14
N ARG A 70 10.91 -23.32 -22.07
CA ARG A 70 10.98 -23.80 -23.46
C ARG A 70 12.19 -24.71 -23.75
N CYS A 71 12.84 -25.24 -22.72
CA CYS A 71 13.78 -26.35 -22.85
C CYS A 71 13.09 -27.66 -22.45
#